data_AF-A0AAN7N9P7-F1
#
_entry.id   AF-A0AAN7N9P7-F1
#
_cell.length_a   1.000
_cell.length_b   1.000
_cell.length_c   1.000
_cell.angle_alpha   90.00
_cell.angle_beta   90.00
_cell.angle_gamma   90.00
#
_symmetry.space_group_name_H-M   'P 1'
#
loop_
_entity.id
_entity.type
_entity.pdbx_description
1 polymer ?
#
loop_
_entity_poly.entity_id
_entity_poly.type
_entity_poly.pdbx_seq_one_letter_code
_entity_poly.pdbx_strand_id
1 'polypeptide(L)'
;MTRLVSSLFGPLSFEDIGVLAALKDCVANCRHEEVARVSRNVNELLDKMLISFMVKIWEEQILEIMGFTLHSVYFTLKVSLLLGSLLGLCLGLEFMGIPNQWARYLRWDASTRSELSFQFKTNVSAGLLLYFDDGGVCDFLCLSLVDGRIQLQFSVDCAETTVITDKQVNDSNWHFLMVSRNHLRTVLVLDGEAKPGEVRPQRQYMNIVSDLFVGGVPLDIRPAALTLDGVLGEPPFQGFILDLKYGNSEPQLLGSQGVRLEMEGLCAENPCENGGTCFLLDGEPHCDCSATGYAGKLCSEDDHEATILFGLIADQLQPSGNRQVVALS
;
A
#
# COMPACT_ATOMS: atom_id res chain seq x y z
N MET A 1 -37.56 -22.80 8.21
CA MET A 1 -36.40 -21.95 7.88
C MET A 1 -36.73 -20.47 7.73
N THR A 2 -38.01 -20.08 7.65
CA THR A 2 -38.46 -18.67 7.58
C THR A 2 -38.65 -17.97 8.94
N ARG A 3 -38.44 -18.66 10.07
CA ARG A 3 -38.48 -18.07 11.43
C ARG A 3 -37.10 -17.87 12.09
N LEU A 4 -36.02 -18.23 11.40
CA LEU A 4 -34.64 -18.06 11.90
C LEU A 4 -33.93 -16.87 11.28
N VAL A 5 -34.52 -16.23 10.26
CA VAL A 5 -33.94 -15.08 9.56
C VAL A 5 -34.53 -13.75 10.05
N SER A 6 -35.73 -13.77 10.63
CA SER A 6 -36.40 -12.57 11.15
C SER A 6 -35.87 -12.07 12.51
N SER A 7 -35.01 -12.85 13.19
CA SER A 7 -34.45 -12.46 14.49
C SER A 7 -33.04 -11.87 14.42
N LEU A 8 -32.40 -11.88 13.25
CA LEU A 8 -30.99 -11.46 13.08
C LEU A 8 -30.82 -10.12 12.37
N PHE A 9 -31.86 -9.61 11.70
CA PHE A 9 -31.78 -8.37 10.93
C PHE A 9 -33.00 -7.49 11.25
N GLY A 10 -32.78 -6.49 12.11
CA GLY A 10 -33.70 -5.37 12.32
C GLY A 10 -33.82 -4.47 11.07
N PRO A 11 -34.60 -3.39 11.12
CA PRO A 11 -34.82 -2.53 9.96
C PRO A 11 -33.51 -1.84 9.54
N LEU A 12 -33.13 -1.98 8.27
CA LEU A 12 -31.96 -1.35 7.65
C LEU A 12 -32.32 0.06 7.13
N SER A 13 -31.38 1.00 7.23
CA SER A 13 -31.52 2.43 6.93
C SER A 13 -31.15 2.78 5.47
N PHE A 14 -31.42 4.02 5.04
CA PHE A 14 -31.07 4.50 3.69
C PHE A 14 -29.56 4.48 3.40
N GLU A 15 -28.71 4.57 4.43
CA GLU A 15 -27.25 4.48 4.31
C GLU A 15 -26.79 3.06 3.93
N ASP A 16 -27.51 2.04 4.40
CA ASP A 16 -27.22 0.62 4.09
C ASP A 16 -27.44 0.28 2.60
N ILE A 17 -28.27 1.06 1.90
CA ILE A 17 -28.51 0.94 0.44
C ILE A 17 -27.29 1.45 -0.34
N GLY A 18 -26.66 2.54 0.13
CA GLY A 18 -25.43 3.07 -0.45
C GLY A 18 -24.26 2.09 -0.30
N VAL A 19 -24.19 1.39 0.84
CA VAL A 19 -23.20 0.33 1.10
C VAL A 19 -23.39 -0.88 0.19
N LEU A 20 -24.64 -1.30 -0.03
CA LEU A 20 -24.98 -2.37 -0.98
C LEU A 20 -24.61 -2.00 -2.43
N ALA A 21 -24.78 -0.74 -2.83
CA ALA A 21 -24.37 -0.25 -4.15
C ALA A 21 -22.84 -0.24 -4.31
N ALA A 22 -22.09 0.24 -3.30
CA ALA A 22 -20.63 0.25 -3.30
C ALA A 22 -20.01 -1.16 -3.31
N LEU A 23 -20.62 -2.12 -2.59
CA LEU A 23 -20.25 -3.53 -2.64
C LEU A 23 -20.47 -4.13 -4.04
N LYS A 24 -21.54 -3.73 -4.73
CA LYS A 24 -21.85 -4.19 -6.09
C LYS A 24 -20.80 -3.68 -7.10
N ASP A 25 -20.33 -2.45 -6.94
CA ASP A 25 -19.27 -1.87 -7.77
C ASP A 25 -17.89 -2.50 -7.50
N CYS A 26 -17.59 -2.81 -6.24
CA CYS A 26 -16.36 -3.52 -5.85
C CYS A 26 -16.33 -4.95 -6.43
N VAL A 27 -17.45 -5.68 -6.34
CA VAL A 27 -17.61 -7.04 -6.88
C VAL A 27 -17.61 -7.06 -8.42
N ALA A 28 -18.03 -5.98 -9.09
CA ALA A 28 -18.02 -5.85 -10.55
C ALA A 28 -16.63 -5.64 -11.15
N ASN A 29 -15.66 -5.14 -10.37
CA ASN A 29 -14.29 -4.86 -10.83
C ASN A 29 -13.28 -6.00 -10.57
N CYS A 30 -13.66 -7.06 -9.85
CA CYS A 30 -12.83 -8.25 -9.66
C CYS A 30 -12.82 -9.14 -10.93
N ARG A 31 -11.76 -9.05 -11.75
CA ARG A 31 -11.57 -9.91 -12.94
C ARG A 31 -10.57 -11.05 -12.68
N HIS A 32 -11.09 -12.17 -12.16
CA HIS A 32 -10.45 -13.49 -12.17
C HIS A 32 -11.54 -14.55 -12.46
N GLU A 33 -11.31 -15.51 -13.37
CA GLU A 33 -12.38 -16.41 -13.89
C GLU A 33 -13.06 -17.30 -12.83
N GLU A 34 -12.34 -17.71 -11.78
CA GLU A 34 -12.93 -18.44 -10.63
C GLU A 34 -13.71 -17.51 -9.70
N VAL A 35 -13.27 -16.25 -9.57
CA VAL A 35 -13.93 -15.19 -8.81
C VAL A 35 -15.21 -14.72 -9.51
N ALA A 36 -15.30 -14.79 -10.84
CA ALA A 36 -16.50 -14.46 -11.62
C ALA A 36 -17.69 -15.41 -11.35
N ARG A 37 -17.44 -16.65 -10.89
CA ARG A 37 -18.50 -17.60 -10.50
C ARG A 37 -19.01 -17.32 -9.09
N VAL A 38 -18.11 -16.97 -8.18
CA VAL A 38 -18.43 -16.53 -6.81
C VAL A 38 -19.14 -15.16 -6.83
N SER A 39 -18.67 -14.23 -7.65
CA SER A 39 -19.24 -12.89 -7.89
C SER A 39 -20.67 -12.96 -8.44
N ARG A 40 -20.97 -13.90 -9.36
CA ARG A 40 -22.36 -14.14 -9.82
C ARG A 40 -23.28 -14.63 -8.70
N ASN A 41 -22.82 -15.57 -7.87
CA ASN A 41 -23.60 -16.08 -6.73
C ASN A 41 -23.83 -14.98 -5.67
N VAL A 42 -22.83 -14.12 -5.44
CA VAL A 42 -22.91 -12.97 -4.53
C VAL A 42 -23.86 -11.90 -5.07
N ASN A 43 -23.81 -11.57 -6.37
CA ASN A 43 -24.75 -10.64 -6.99
C ASN A 43 -26.20 -11.14 -6.94
N GLU A 44 -26.44 -12.44 -7.13
CA GLU A 44 -27.77 -13.03 -7.03
C GLU A 44 -28.32 -13.03 -5.58
N LEU A 45 -27.43 -13.12 -4.59
CA LEU A 45 -27.75 -12.96 -3.16
C LEU A 45 -28.08 -11.50 -2.82
N LEU A 46 -27.32 -10.54 -3.35
CA LEU A 46 -27.55 -9.10 -3.16
C LEU A 46 -28.87 -8.63 -3.79
N ASP A 47 -29.23 -9.14 -4.97
CA ASP A 47 -30.51 -8.82 -5.62
C ASP A 47 -31.71 -9.41 -4.85
N LYS A 48 -31.55 -10.62 -4.28
CA LYS A 48 -32.58 -11.22 -3.39
C LYS A 48 -32.75 -10.43 -2.09
N MET A 49 -31.68 -9.85 -1.55
CA MET A 49 -31.72 -8.98 -0.37
C MET A 49 -32.40 -7.63 -0.67
N LEU A 50 -32.13 -7.01 -1.83
CA LEU A 50 -32.75 -5.75 -2.25
C LEU A 50 -34.27 -5.88 -2.52
N ILE A 51 -34.69 -6.98 -3.16
CA ILE A 51 -36.13 -7.25 -3.42
C ILE A 51 -36.86 -7.54 -2.11
N SER A 52 -36.26 -8.34 -1.22
CA SER A 52 -36.84 -8.61 0.11
C SER A 52 -36.96 -7.34 0.96
N PHE A 53 -36.07 -6.36 0.76
CA PHE A 53 -36.06 -5.08 1.45
C PHE A 53 -37.14 -4.12 0.93
N MET A 54 -37.32 -4.02 -0.39
CA MET A 54 -38.40 -3.22 -0.99
C MET A 54 -39.79 -3.70 -0.59
N VAL A 55 -39.98 -5.01 -0.44
CA VAL A 55 -41.24 -5.60 0.06
C VAL A 55 -41.45 -5.29 1.54
N LYS A 56 -40.38 -5.29 2.36
CA LYS A 56 -40.44 -5.04 3.81
C LYS A 56 -40.64 -3.56 4.16
N ILE A 57 -40.11 -2.64 3.35
CA ILE A 57 -40.42 -1.19 3.43
C ILE A 57 -41.90 -0.92 3.17
N TRP A 58 -42.54 -1.70 2.30
CA TRP A 58 -43.96 -1.55 2.01
C TRP A 58 -44.86 -2.10 3.14
N GLU A 59 -44.34 -2.99 3.98
CA GLU A 59 -45.08 -3.59 5.13
C GLU A 59 -44.84 -2.86 6.48
N GLU A 60 -43.68 -2.24 6.72
CA GLU A 60 -43.30 -1.70 8.04
C GLU A 60 -43.56 -0.19 8.27
N GLN A 61 -44.47 0.44 7.51
CA GLN A 61 -44.87 1.84 7.77
C GLN A 61 -45.78 2.03 9.01
N ILE A 62 -45.89 1.05 9.91
CA ILE A 62 -46.80 1.07 11.06
C ILE A 62 -46.08 0.53 12.31
N LEU A 63 -45.81 1.45 13.26
CA LEU A 63 -45.60 1.31 14.71
C LEU A 63 -44.22 1.66 15.31
N GLU A 64 -44.34 2.36 16.42
CA GLU A 64 -43.43 3.29 17.08
C GLU A 64 -42.62 2.69 18.25
N ILE A 65 -41.42 3.26 18.45
CA ILE A 65 -40.81 3.75 19.71
C ILE A 65 -40.45 2.71 20.82
N MET A 66 -39.20 2.86 21.29
CA MET A 66 -38.56 2.35 22.53
C MET A 66 -37.81 1.01 22.43
N GLY A 67 -36.49 1.05 22.21
CA GLY A 67 -35.61 -0.10 22.50
C GLY A 67 -34.30 -0.28 21.70
N PHE A 68 -33.94 0.62 20.77
CA PHE A 68 -32.96 0.31 19.72
C PHE A 68 -31.52 0.86 19.88
N THR A 69 -31.14 1.46 21.01
CA THR A 69 -29.85 2.19 21.07
C THR A 69 -28.62 1.30 21.28
N LEU A 70 -28.68 0.18 22.00
CA LEU A 70 -27.48 -0.62 22.30
C LEU A 70 -27.07 -1.64 21.22
N HIS A 71 -28.04 -2.27 20.53
CA HIS A 71 -27.76 -3.28 19.49
C HIS A 71 -27.26 -2.63 18.18
N SER A 72 -27.74 -1.42 17.88
CA SER A 72 -27.33 -0.65 16.70
C SER A 72 -25.85 -0.27 16.77
N VAL A 73 -25.37 0.22 17.93
CA VAL A 73 -23.97 0.59 18.13
C VAL A 73 -23.02 -0.60 18.02
N TYR A 74 -23.42 -1.78 18.52
CA TYR A 74 -22.59 -2.98 18.44
C TYR A 74 -22.50 -3.53 17.00
N PHE A 75 -23.59 -3.39 16.24
CA PHE A 75 -23.61 -3.76 14.82
C PHE A 75 -22.77 -2.79 13.98
N THR A 76 -22.93 -1.48 14.15
CA THR A 76 -22.11 -0.48 13.45
C THR A 76 -20.63 -0.61 13.82
N LEU A 77 -20.28 -0.83 15.09
CA LEU A 77 -18.89 -1.05 15.50
C LEU A 77 -18.29 -2.30 14.83
N LYS A 78 -19.02 -3.41 14.75
CA LYS A 78 -18.56 -4.63 14.07
C LYS A 78 -18.42 -4.43 12.57
N VAL A 79 -19.36 -3.73 11.94
CA VAL A 79 -19.32 -3.41 10.52
C VAL A 79 -18.15 -2.45 10.23
N SER A 80 -17.92 -1.43 11.05
CA SER A 80 -16.75 -0.53 10.95
C SER A 80 -15.42 -1.24 11.22
N LEU A 81 -15.36 -2.20 12.14
CA LEU A 81 -14.19 -3.06 12.36
C LEU A 81 -13.93 -3.98 11.16
N LEU A 82 -14.99 -4.55 10.56
CA LEU A 82 -14.91 -5.37 9.36
C LEU A 82 -14.53 -4.55 8.12
N LEU A 83 -15.12 -3.36 7.93
CA LEU A 83 -14.76 -2.42 6.87
C LEU A 83 -13.36 -1.84 7.07
N GLY A 84 -12.95 -1.53 8.30
CA GLY A 84 -11.58 -1.14 8.62
C GLY A 84 -10.57 -2.24 8.34
N SER A 85 -10.94 -3.51 8.58
CA SER A 85 -10.12 -4.66 8.19
C SER A 85 -10.10 -4.93 6.67
N LEU A 86 -11.14 -4.52 5.94
CA LEU A 86 -11.22 -4.64 4.48
C LEU A 86 -10.50 -3.48 3.76
N LEU A 87 -10.55 -2.27 4.32
CA LEU A 87 -9.84 -1.08 3.84
C LEU A 87 -8.35 -1.09 4.21
N GLY A 88 -7.95 -1.88 5.21
CA GLY A 88 -6.57 -2.02 5.68
C GLY A 88 -5.68 -2.98 4.88
N LEU A 89 -6.11 -3.44 3.70
CA LEU A 89 -5.42 -4.52 2.95
C LEU A 89 -4.70 -4.07 1.66
N CYS A 90 -4.56 -2.77 1.40
CA CYS A 90 -3.62 -2.28 0.39
C CYS A 90 -2.45 -1.59 1.08
N LEU A 91 -1.55 -2.38 1.66
CA LEU A 91 -0.27 -1.88 2.14
C LEU A 91 0.71 -1.87 0.97
N GLY A 92 0.94 -0.69 0.42
CA GLY A 92 1.98 -0.43 -0.55
C GLY A 92 3.26 0.12 0.02
N LEU A 93 4.33 -0.02 -0.75
CA LEU A 93 5.58 0.70 -0.57
C LEU A 93 5.72 1.75 -1.67
N GLU A 94 5.92 3.00 -1.26
CA GLU A 94 6.35 4.08 -2.14
C GLU A 94 7.86 4.29 -2.00
N PHE A 95 8.55 4.17 -3.13
CA PHE A 95 9.98 4.41 -3.28
C PHE A 95 10.19 5.74 -4.00
N MET A 96 10.87 6.67 -3.33
CA MET A 96 11.09 8.03 -3.83
C MET A 96 12.28 8.14 -4.80
N GLY A 97 13.03 7.06 -5.02
CA GLY A 97 14.24 7.06 -5.84
C GLY A 97 15.43 7.72 -5.13
N ILE A 98 15.44 7.74 -3.80
CA ILE A 98 16.53 8.36 -3.01
C ILE A 98 17.67 7.36 -2.76
N PRO A 99 18.92 7.83 -2.57
CA PRO A 99 20.03 6.95 -2.24
C PRO A 99 19.81 6.17 -0.93
N ASN A 100 20.34 4.94 -0.87
CA ASN A 100 20.24 4.06 0.31
C ASN A 100 18.80 3.75 0.77
N GLN A 101 17.82 3.83 -0.13
CA GLN A 101 16.48 3.32 0.14
C GLN A 101 16.43 1.80 -0.06
N TRP A 102 15.65 1.11 0.75
CA TRP A 102 15.40 -0.33 0.61
C TRP A 102 14.28 -0.77 1.55
N ALA A 103 13.57 -1.82 1.18
CA ALA A 103 12.75 -2.61 2.10
C ALA A 103 13.31 -4.04 2.15
N ARG A 104 13.41 -4.59 3.36
CA ARG A 104 13.98 -5.92 3.62
C ARG A 104 12.89 -6.84 4.15
N TYR A 105 12.65 -7.93 3.45
CA TYR A 105 11.68 -8.96 3.79
C TYR A 105 12.37 -10.26 4.15
N LEU A 106 11.71 -11.08 4.97
CA LEU A 106 12.17 -12.43 5.23
C LEU A 106 12.34 -13.19 3.92
N ARG A 107 13.43 -13.95 3.83
CA ARG A 107 13.83 -14.73 2.66
C ARG A 107 12.67 -15.45 1.96
N TRP A 108 12.64 -15.32 0.63
CA TRP A 108 11.83 -16.16 -0.25
C TRP A 108 12.50 -17.52 -0.47
N ASP A 109 11.78 -18.62 -0.22
CA ASP A 109 12.27 -19.96 -0.57
C ASP A 109 12.10 -20.24 -2.07
N ALA A 110 13.03 -19.74 -2.88
CA ALA A 110 13.09 -20.03 -4.31
C ALA A 110 13.98 -21.24 -4.64
N SER A 111 14.21 -22.18 -3.71
CA SER A 111 15.18 -23.28 -3.88
C SER A 111 14.81 -24.24 -5.01
N THR A 112 13.57 -24.76 -4.99
CA THR A 112 13.13 -25.88 -5.84
C THR A 112 11.85 -25.57 -6.63
N ARG A 113 10.80 -25.07 -5.97
CA ARG A 113 9.56 -24.64 -6.61
C ARG A 113 8.90 -23.59 -5.75
N SER A 114 8.71 -22.40 -6.30
CA SER A 114 8.02 -21.30 -5.64
C SER A 114 7.71 -20.21 -6.64
N GLU A 115 6.83 -19.28 -6.25
CA GLU A 115 6.53 -18.08 -7.01
C GLU A 115 6.59 -16.85 -6.11
N LEU A 116 7.08 -15.75 -6.67
CA LEU A 116 7.05 -14.43 -6.06
C LEU A 116 6.29 -13.51 -7.01
N SER A 117 5.30 -12.78 -6.51
CA SER A 117 4.52 -11.84 -7.30
C SER A 117 4.29 -10.53 -6.58
N PHE A 118 4.07 -9.46 -7.35
CA PHE A 118 3.71 -8.15 -6.86
C PHE A 118 3.13 -7.30 -8.01
N GLN A 119 2.49 -6.21 -7.67
CA GLN A 119 2.12 -5.16 -8.61
C GLN A 119 3.06 -3.97 -8.45
N PHE A 120 3.40 -3.31 -9.55
CA PHE A 120 4.22 -2.11 -9.49
C PHE A 120 3.77 -1.04 -10.48
N LYS A 121 4.14 0.20 -10.20
CA LYS A 121 3.91 1.37 -11.05
C LYS A 121 5.14 2.26 -11.01
N THR A 122 5.62 2.69 -12.18
CA THR A 122 6.82 3.53 -12.30
C THR A 122 6.79 4.40 -13.55
N ASN A 123 7.56 5.48 -13.55
CA ASN A 123 7.86 6.31 -14.71
C ASN A 123 9.37 6.36 -15.04
N VAL A 124 10.22 5.66 -14.27
CA VAL A 124 11.67 5.62 -14.51
C VAL A 124 12.05 4.44 -15.41
N SER A 125 13.10 4.63 -16.20
CA SER A 125 13.57 3.62 -17.15
C SER A 125 14.64 2.67 -16.57
N ALA A 126 15.18 2.97 -15.39
CA ALA A 126 16.20 2.17 -14.73
C ALA A 126 15.99 2.14 -13.21
N GLY A 127 16.28 1.01 -12.58
CA GLY A 127 16.20 0.87 -11.12
C GLY A 127 16.12 -0.57 -10.63
N LEU A 128 16.67 -0.84 -9.45
CA LEU A 128 16.64 -2.16 -8.81
C LEU A 128 15.26 -2.44 -8.19
N LEU A 129 14.55 -3.45 -8.69
CA LEU A 129 13.26 -3.87 -8.13
C LEU A 129 13.46 -4.84 -6.96
N LEU A 130 14.16 -5.96 -7.19
CA LEU A 130 14.39 -6.99 -6.16
C LEU A 130 15.78 -7.59 -6.26
N TYR A 131 16.34 -7.99 -5.11
CA TYR A 131 17.60 -8.71 -5.03
C TYR A 131 17.64 -9.70 -3.85
N PHE A 132 18.17 -10.91 -4.10
CA PHE A 132 18.59 -11.86 -3.06
C PHE A 132 19.69 -12.79 -3.58
N ASP A 133 20.46 -13.40 -2.68
CA ASP A 133 21.58 -14.26 -3.03
C ASP A 133 21.96 -15.31 -1.97
N ASP A 134 23.06 -16.02 -2.22
CA ASP A 134 23.68 -16.99 -1.33
C ASP A 134 24.83 -16.43 -0.46
N GLY A 135 24.93 -15.11 -0.34
CA GLY A 135 25.91 -14.46 0.55
C GLY A 135 27.32 -14.37 -0.03
N GLY A 136 27.45 -14.09 -1.33
CA GLY A 136 28.73 -13.85 -1.99
C GLY A 136 29.40 -15.08 -2.60
N VAL A 137 28.63 -16.10 -2.97
CA VAL A 137 29.18 -17.34 -3.56
C VAL A 137 28.89 -17.41 -5.05
N CYS A 138 27.69 -17.84 -5.46
CA CYS A 138 27.37 -18.02 -6.88
C CYS A 138 25.89 -17.85 -7.24
N ASP A 139 24.98 -18.08 -6.31
CA ASP A 139 23.55 -18.05 -6.55
C ASP A 139 22.96 -16.70 -6.23
N PHE A 140 22.23 -16.12 -7.19
CA PHE A 140 21.50 -14.88 -6.99
C PHE A 140 20.29 -14.79 -7.91
N LEU A 141 19.38 -13.89 -7.58
CA LEU A 141 18.33 -13.41 -8.46
C LEU A 141 18.19 -11.91 -8.31
N CYS A 142 18.26 -11.21 -9.43
CA CYS A 142 18.13 -9.77 -9.55
C CYS A 142 17.03 -9.44 -10.54
N LEU A 143 16.08 -8.61 -10.12
CA LEU A 143 15.08 -7.98 -10.98
C LEU A 143 15.36 -6.48 -11.04
N SER A 144 15.48 -5.95 -12.25
CA SER A 144 15.73 -4.53 -12.49
C SER A 144 14.93 -3.99 -13.67
N LEU A 145 14.79 -2.67 -13.72
CA LEU A 145 14.37 -1.94 -14.90
C LEU A 145 15.60 -1.61 -15.75
N VAL A 146 15.54 -1.92 -17.04
CA VAL A 146 16.56 -1.57 -18.03
C VAL A 146 15.87 -1.07 -19.29
N ASP A 147 16.12 0.18 -19.66
CA ASP A 147 15.44 0.89 -20.76
C ASP A 147 13.90 0.79 -20.69
N GLY A 148 13.37 0.89 -19.47
CA GLY A 148 11.93 0.82 -19.19
C GLY A 148 11.33 -0.58 -19.33
N ARG A 149 12.14 -1.62 -19.55
CA ARG A 149 11.72 -3.03 -19.58
C ARG A 149 12.16 -3.74 -18.31
N ILE A 150 11.52 -4.86 -18.01
CA ILE A 150 11.92 -5.70 -16.87
C ILE A 150 13.00 -6.67 -17.31
N GLN A 151 14.12 -6.64 -16.60
CA GLN A 151 15.22 -7.58 -16.70
C GLN A 151 15.25 -8.49 -15.47
N LEU A 152 15.28 -9.79 -15.70
CA LEU A 152 15.56 -10.82 -14.71
C LEU A 152 16.94 -11.41 -15.01
N GLN A 153 17.87 -11.24 -14.09
CA GLN A 153 19.19 -11.89 -14.12
C GLN A 153 19.28 -12.86 -12.95
N PHE A 154 19.73 -14.08 -13.19
CA PHE A 154 19.88 -15.06 -12.13
C PHE A 154 20.99 -16.04 -12.42
N SER A 155 21.58 -16.57 -11.34
CA SER A 155 22.61 -17.59 -11.38
C SER A 155 22.24 -18.74 -10.46
N VAL A 156 22.47 -19.97 -10.91
CA VAL A 156 22.37 -21.18 -10.10
C VAL A 156 23.67 -21.95 -10.31
N ASP A 157 24.38 -22.27 -9.24
CA ASP A 157 25.65 -23.00 -9.31
C ASP A 157 26.66 -22.33 -10.27
N CYS A 158 26.72 -21.00 -10.20
CA CYS A 158 27.56 -20.13 -11.03
C CYS A 158 27.22 -20.18 -12.54
N ALA A 159 26.12 -20.83 -12.93
CA ALA A 159 25.58 -20.75 -14.27
C ALA A 159 24.54 -19.64 -14.33
N GLU A 160 24.87 -18.57 -15.06
CA GLU A 160 24.08 -17.34 -15.14
C GLU A 160 23.30 -17.23 -16.46
N THR A 161 22.14 -16.57 -16.40
CA THR A 161 21.40 -16.15 -17.58
C THR A 161 20.61 -14.86 -17.32
N THR A 162 20.14 -14.24 -18.39
CA THR A 162 19.35 -13.00 -18.36
C THR A 162 18.11 -13.14 -19.26
N VAL A 163 16.97 -12.66 -18.76
CA VAL A 163 15.68 -12.63 -19.47
C VAL A 163 15.15 -11.20 -19.43
N ILE A 164 14.77 -10.65 -20.58
CA ILE A 164 14.24 -9.28 -20.68
C ILE A 164 12.86 -9.32 -21.32
N THR A 165 11.88 -8.59 -20.78
CA THR A 165 10.54 -8.45 -21.37
C THR A 165 10.56 -7.64 -22.66
N ASP A 166 9.56 -7.81 -23.53
CA ASP A 166 9.47 -6.96 -24.75
C ASP A 166 8.79 -5.62 -24.44
N LYS A 167 7.77 -5.67 -23.58
CA LYS A 167 6.94 -4.54 -23.18
C LYS A 167 7.69 -3.60 -22.22
N GLN A 168 7.58 -2.31 -22.49
CA GLN A 168 7.97 -1.23 -21.57
C GLN A 168 6.89 -1.03 -20.49
N VAL A 169 7.32 -0.70 -19.28
CA VAL A 169 6.49 -0.63 -18.06
C VAL A 169 6.61 0.71 -17.32
N ASN A 170 7.37 1.65 -17.86
CA ASN A 170 7.58 2.98 -17.30
C ASN A 170 6.53 3.99 -17.80
N ASP A 171 5.29 3.54 -17.98
CA ASP A 171 4.17 4.30 -18.55
C ASP A 171 3.26 4.90 -17.45
N SER A 172 3.67 4.81 -16.17
CA SER A 172 2.89 5.22 -15.00
C SER A 172 1.59 4.44 -14.78
N ASN A 173 1.42 3.28 -15.41
CA ASN A 173 0.30 2.37 -15.14
C ASN A 173 0.73 1.23 -14.20
N TRP A 174 -0.28 0.55 -13.65
CA TRP A 174 -0.06 -0.66 -12.85
C TRP A 174 0.27 -1.84 -13.76
N HIS A 175 1.35 -2.54 -13.41
CA HIS A 175 1.77 -3.79 -14.03
C HIS A 175 1.84 -4.90 -13.00
N PHE A 176 1.47 -6.11 -13.42
CA PHE A 176 1.65 -7.32 -12.62
C PHE A 176 2.95 -8.01 -13.01
N LEU A 177 3.79 -8.30 -12.02
CA LEU A 177 5.01 -9.07 -12.20
C LEU A 177 5.00 -10.34 -11.34
N MET A 178 5.45 -11.44 -11.94
CA MET A 178 5.70 -12.68 -11.22
C MET A 178 6.99 -13.34 -11.71
N VAL A 179 7.76 -13.88 -10.76
CA VAL A 179 8.84 -14.82 -11.03
C VAL A 179 8.39 -16.18 -10.51
N SER A 180 8.16 -17.11 -11.43
CA SER A 180 7.80 -18.48 -11.11
C SER A 180 9.00 -19.39 -11.35
N ARG A 181 9.37 -20.19 -10.36
CA ARG A 181 10.48 -21.13 -10.46
C ARG A 181 10.01 -22.57 -10.33
N ASN A 182 10.51 -23.42 -11.21
CA ASN A 182 10.38 -24.87 -11.12
C ASN A 182 11.72 -25.52 -11.51
N HIS A 183 12.50 -25.87 -10.50
CA HIS A 183 13.85 -26.43 -10.58
C HIS A 183 14.80 -25.46 -11.31
N LEU A 184 15.28 -25.82 -12.50
CA LEU A 184 16.17 -24.99 -13.32
C LEU A 184 15.45 -24.01 -14.25
N ARG A 185 14.13 -24.15 -14.37
CA ARG A 185 13.30 -23.27 -15.18
C ARG A 185 12.79 -22.13 -14.32
N THR A 186 13.18 -20.91 -14.68
CA THR A 186 12.68 -19.68 -14.08
C THR A 186 11.88 -18.93 -15.14
N VAL A 187 10.65 -18.53 -14.83
CA VAL A 187 9.75 -17.86 -15.77
C VAL A 187 9.44 -16.48 -15.22
N LEU A 188 9.80 -15.46 -16.01
CA LEU A 188 9.37 -14.09 -15.79
C LEU A 188 8.00 -13.90 -16.44
N VAL A 189 7.01 -13.45 -15.68
CA VAL A 189 5.67 -13.17 -16.17
C VAL A 189 5.38 -11.68 -15.97
N LEU A 190 5.08 -10.97 -17.04
CA LEU A 190 4.68 -9.56 -17.04
C LEU A 190 3.29 -9.44 -17.67
N ASP A 191 2.29 -8.98 -16.92
CA ASP A 191 0.91 -8.79 -17.39
C ASP A 191 0.32 -10.03 -18.12
N GLY A 192 0.70 -11.23 -17.67
CA GLY A 192 0.29 -12.50 -18.26
C GLY A 192 1.19 -13.02 -19.39
N GLU A 193 2.15 -12.23 -19.89
CA GLU A 193 3.14 -12.66 -20.87
C GLU A 193 4.32 -13.35 -20.17
N ALA A 194 4.53 -14.64 -20.49
CA ALA A 194 5.56 -15.47 -19.87
C ALA A 194 6.82 -15.59 -20.74
N LYS A 195 7.98 -15.27 -20.17
CA LYS A 195 9.31 -15.50 -20.77
C LYS A 195 10.15 -16.44 -19.91
N PRO A 196 10.47 -17.64 -20.39
CA PRO A 196 11.33 -18.58 -19.67
C PRO A 196 12.81 -18.19 -19.78
N GLY A 197 13.54 -18.38 -18.69
CA GLY A 197 15.00 -18.44 -18.62
C GLY A 197 15.42 -19.79 -18.06
N GLU A 198 16.52 -20.32 -18.60
CA GLU A 198 17.09 -21.58 -18.16
C GLU A 198 18.61 -21.47 -18.08
N VAL A 199 19.18 -22.21 -17.14
CA VAL A 199 20.61 -22.34 -16.90
C VAL A 199 21.00 -23.82 -16.96
N ARG A 200 22.29 -24.12 -17.17
CA ARG A 200 22.82 -25.49 -17.21
C ARG A 200 23.86 -25.77 -16.10
N PRO A 201 23.45 -25.72 -14.82
CA PRO A 201 24.31 -25.99 -13.67
C PRO A 201 24.52 -27.49 -13.42
N GLN A 202 25.42 -27.83 -12.48
CA GLN A 202 25.47 -29.19 -11.93
C GLN A 202 24.40 -29.38 -10.85
N ARG A 203 24.17 -28.37 -10.02
CA ARG A 203 23.14 -28.36 -8.98
C ARG A 203 21.79 -27.87 -9.51
N GLN A 204 20.72 -28.62 -9.23
CA GLN A 204 19.37 -28.33 -9.75
C GLN A 204 18.52 -27.38 -8.89
N TYR A 205 19.03 -26.96 -7.74
CA TYR A 205 18.37 -26.04 -6.80
C TYR A 205 19.28 -24.85 -6.53
N MET A 206 18.66 -23.73 -6.18
CA MET A 206 19.39 -22.54 -5.75
C MET A 206 19.57 -22.55 -4.24
N ASN A 207 20.77 -22.20 -3.80
CA ASN A 207 21.07 -21.88 -2.43
C ASN A 207 20.71 -20.42 -2.18
N ILE A 208 20.00 -20.14 -1.09
CA ILE A 208 19.55 -18.78 -0.76
C ILE A 208 19.85 -18.54 0.71
N VAL A 209 20.65 -17.51 0.98
CA VAL A 209 21.16 -17.18 2.32
C VAL A 209 20.73 -15.77 2.73
N SER A 210 20.64 -14.82 1.80
CA SER A 210 20.19 -13.48 2.15
C SER A 210 18.69 -13.43 2.47
N ASP A 211 18.27 -12.31 3.03
CA ASP A 211 16.89 -11.84 2.99
C ASP A 211 16.55 -11.32 1.59
N LEU A 212 15.27 -11.01 1.35
CA LEU A 212 14.83 -10.35 0.12
C LEU A 212 14.93 -8.83 0.27
N PHE A 213 15.66 -8.17 -0.64
CA PHE A 213 15.70 -6.72 -0.73
C PHE A 213 14.81 -6.23 -1.87
N VAL A 214 14.10 -5.12 -1.63
CA VAL A 214 13.16 -4.50 -2.56
C VAL A 214 13.49 -3.02 -2.72
N GLY A 215 13.54 -2.53 -3.96
CA GLY A 215 13.73 -1.13 -4.35
C GLY A 215 15.14 -0.57 -4.18
N GLY A 216 16.07 -1.38 -3.64
CA GLY A 216 17.46 -1.04 -3.38
C GLY A 216 18.10 -2.05 -2.41
N VAL A 217 19.41 -1.92 -2.18
CA VAL A 217 20.17 -2.67 -1.16
C VAL A 217 20.86 -1.70 -0.19
N PRO A 218 21.09 -2.08 1.08
CA PRO A 218 21.81 -1.23 2.03
C PRO A 218 23.24 -0.93 1.54
N LEU A 219 23.64 0.35 1.55
CA LEU A 219 24.97 0.77 1.08
C LEU A 219 26.11 0.35 2.02
N ASP A 220 25.80 -0.01 3.26
CA ASP A 220 26.76 -0.48 4.27
C ASP A 220 26.96 -2.01 4.24
N ILE A 221 26.26 -2.73 3.33
CA ILE A 221 26.51 -4.15 3.13
C ILE A 221 27.92 -4.36 2.60
N ARG A 222 28.62 -5.35 3.16
CA ARG A 222 29.97 -5.69 2.70
C ARG A 222 29.87 -6.21 1.26
N PRO A 223 30.67 -5.71 0.29
CA PRO A 223 30.63 -6.20 -1.09
C PRO A 223 30.84 -7.71 -1.21
N ALA A 224 31.69 -8.29 -0.35
CA ALA A 224 31.92 -9.74 -0.33
C ALA A 224 30.74 -10.58 0.18
N ALA A 225 29.67 -9.95 0.68
CA ALA A 225 28.41 -10.62 1.02
C ALA A 225 27.40 -10.58 -0.13
N LEU A 226 27.71 -9.91 -1.24
CA LEU A 226 26.88 -9.82 -2.43
C LEU A 226 27.45 -10.74 -3.52
N THR A 227 26.58 -11.56 -4.11
CA THR A 227 26.97 -12.47 -5.18
C THR A 227 26.97 -11.80 -6.57
N LEU A 228 26.01 -10.91 -6.85
CA LEU A 228 26.00 -10.16 -8.10
C LEU A 228 26.93 -8.95 -8.03
N ASP A 229 28.00 -9.00 -8.82
CA ASP A 229 28.88 -7.85 -9.02
C ASP A 229 28.10 -6.66 -9.59
N GLY A 230 28.30 -5.49 -8.99
CA GLY A 230 27.70 -4.24 -9.45
C GLY A 230 26.30 -3.93 -8.93
N VAL A 231 25.66 -4.82 -8.15
CA VAL A 231 24.31 -4.56 -7.58
C VAL A 231 24.25 -3.29 -6.72
N LEU A 232 25.35 -2.93 -6.04
CA LEU A 232 25.45 -1.67 -5.29
C LEU A 232 25.42 -0.41 -6.17
N GLY A 233 25.74 -0.55 -7.45
CA GLY A 233 25.72 0.51 -8.44
C GLY A 233 24.39 0.62 -9.20
N GLU A 234 23.44 -0.29 -8.97
CA GLU A 234 22.12 -0.21 -9.60
C GLU A 234 21.39 1.06 -9.11
N PRO A 235 20.69 1.79 -10.01
CA PRO A 235 19.91 2.95 -9.60
C PRO A 235 18.82 2.58 -8.58
N PRO A 236 18.49 3.46 -7.63
CA PRO A 236 17.36 3.26 -6.73
C PRO A 236 16.05 3.25 -7.55
N PHE A 237 15.15 2.32 -7.24
CA PHE A 237 13.84 2.27 -7.90
C PHE A 237 12.98 3.48 -7.52
N GLN A 238 12.24 4.06 -8.46
CA GLN A 238 11.24 5.08 -8.13
C GLN A 238 9.86 4.60 -8.57
N GLY A 239 8.91 4.59 -7.64
CA GLY A 239 7.55 4.14 -7.92
C GLY A 239 6.91 3.44 -6.74
N PHE A 240 5.88 2.66 -7.04
CA PHE A 240 5.07 1.96 -6.06
C PHE A 240 5.19 0.46 -6.25
N ILE A 241 5.23 -0.29 -5.14
CA ILE A 241 5.15 -1.76 -5.12
C ILE A 241 4.04 -2.17 -4.13
N LEU A 242 3.07 -2.96 -4.60
CA LEU A 242 1.94 -3.46 -3.83
C LEU A 242 1.88 -4.99 -3.89
N ASP A 243 1.16 -5.57 -2.92
CA ASP A 243 0.74 -6.97 -2.96
C ASP A 243 1.89 -7.98 -3.15
N LEU A 244 3.03 -7.72 -2.49
CA LEU A 244 4.16 -8.63 -2.52
C LEU A 244 3.78 -9.96 -1.87
N LYS A 245 3.95 -11.06 -2.60
CA LYS A 245 3.56 -12.40 -2.17
C LYS A 245 4.60 -13.44 -2.50
N TYR A 246 4.74 -14.43 -1.62
CA TYR A 246 5.35 -15.72 -1.90
C TYR A 246 4.22 -16.73 -2.04
N GLY A 247 3.88 -17.11 -3.27
CA GLY A 247 2.66 -17.86 -3.56
C GLY A 247 1.41 -17.16 -3.05
N ASN A 248 0.76 -17.75 -2.05
CA ASN A 248 -0.48 -17.21 -1.46
C ASN A 248 -0.27 -16.47 -0.13
N SER A 249 0.97 -16.29 0.32
CA SER A 249 1.29 -15.65 1.60
C SER A 249 2.07 -14.36 1.42
N GLU A 250 1.71 -13.34 2.20
CA GLU A 250 2.49 -12.12 2.33
C GLU A 250 3.78 -12.39 3.14
N PRO A 251 4.94 -11.87 2.69
CA PRO A 251 6.18 -12.03 3.41
C PRO A 251 6.29 -11.08 4.60
N GLN A 252 7.03 -11.50 5.63
CA GLN A 252 7.28 -10.66 6.80
C GLN A 252 8.26 -9.53 6.45
N LEU A 253 7.84 -8.27 6.62
CA LEU A 253 8.73 -7.11 6.57
C LEU A 253 9.65 -7.14 7.82
N LEU A 254 10.96 -7.10 7.59
CA LEU A 254 11.98 -7.10 8.64
C LEU A 254 12.57 -5.71 8.91
N GLY A 255 12.39 -4.77 7.98
CA GLY A 255 12.78 -3.37 8.14
C GLY A 255 12.82 -2.63 6.81
N SER A 256 12.85 -1.31 6.86
CA SER A 256 12.95 -0.43 5.69
C SER A 256 13.77 0.81 6.02
N GLN A 257 14.30 1.45 4.98
CA GLN A 257 14.95 2.75 5.06
C GLN A 257 14.59 3.56 3.81
N GLY A 258 14.18 4.81 3.97
CA GLY A 258 13.86 5.68 2.84
C GLY A 258 12.64 5.24 2.00
N VAL A 259 11.78 4.39 2.55
CA VAL A 259 10.57 3.87 1.91
C VAL A 259 9.36 4.33 2.72
N ARG A 260 8.34 4.86 2.05
CA ARG A 260 7.08 5.24 2.68
C ARG A 260 6.13 4.05 2.63
N LEU A 261 5.61 3.67 3.79
CA LEU A 261 4.51 2.70 3.87
C LEU A 261 3.23 3.44 3.50
N GLU A 262 2.37 2.88 2.65
CA GLU A 262 1.10 3.52 2.23
C GLU A 262 0.15 3.83 3.42
N MET A 263 0.38 3.20 4.57
CA MET A 263 -0.30 3.51 5.83
C MET A 263 0.23 4.78 6.52
N GLU A 264 1.43 5.24 6.17
CA GLU A 264 2.03 6.51 6.56
C GLU A 264 1.86 7.48 5.39
N GLY A 265 0.65 8.03 5.23
CA GLY A 265 0.41 9.10 4.25
C GLY A 265 1.40 10.26 4.42
N LEU A 266 1.55 11.11 3.40
CA LEU A 266 2.52 12.23 3.42
C LEU A 266 2.26 13.27 4.53
N CYS A 267 1.09 13.18 5.18
CA CYS A 267 0.70 13.94 6.36
C CYS A 267 0.56 13.10 7.64
N ALA A 268 0.95 11.82 7.63
CA ALA A 268 0.90 10.94 8.80
C ALA A 268 1.89 11.40 9.87
N GLU A 269 3.12 11.76 9.46
CA GLU A 269 3.96 12.70 10.19
C GLU A 269 3.77 14.07 9.56
N ASN A 270 3.21 15.03 10.31
CA ASN A 270 2.92 16.36 9.79
C ASN A 270 4.22 17.09 9.41
N PRO A 271 4.50 17.33 8.11
CA PRO A 271 5.72 18.01 7.65
C PRO A 271 5.65 19.54 7.83
N CYS A 272 4.49 20.09 8.20
CA CYS A 272 4.30 21.52 8.36
C CYS A 272 4.82 21.98 9.73
N GLU A 273 5.62 23.03 9.72
CA GLU A 273 6.16 23.64 10.93
C GLU A 273 5.15 24.59 11.59
N ASN A 274 5.46 25.04 12.81
CA ASN A 274 4.69 26.04 13.55
C ASN A 274 3.18 25.78 13.70
N GLY A 275 2.80 24.49 13.73
CA GLY A 275 1.40 24.09 13.88
C GLY A 275 0.57 24.18 12.60
N GLY A 276 1.21 24.27 11.42
CA GLY A 276 0.51 24.21 10.14
C GLY A 276 -0.23 22.90 9.96
N THR A 277 -1.37 22.94 9.27
CA THR A 277 -2.16 21.73 9.01
C THR A 277 -1.74 21.13 7.67
N CYS A 278 -1.25 19.89 7.68
CA CYS A 278 -0.94 19.17 6.45
C CYS A 278 -2.20 18.53 5.85
N PHE A 279 -2.36 18.68 4.55
CA PHE A 279 -3.38 18.02 3.76
C PHE A 279 -2.81 17.61 2.40
N LEU A 280 -3.44 16.64 1.75
CA LEU A 280 -3.03 16.16 0.44
C LEU A 280 -3.81 16.89 -0.65
N LEU A 281 -3.08 17.46 -1.61
CA LEU A 281 -3.62 17.97 -2.89
C LEU A 281 -2.92 17.20 -4.02
N ASP A 282 -3.69 16.56 -4.90
CA ASP A 282 -3.17 15.73 -6.01
C ASP A 282 -2.12 14.68 -5.60
N GLY A 283 -2.17 14.20 -4.36
CA GLY A 283 -1.22 13.25 -3.82
C GLY A 283 0.10 13.85 -3.35
N GLU A 284 0.22 15.18 -3.26
CA GLU A 284 1.36 15.88 -2.64
C GLU A 284 0.95 16.55 -1.30
N PRO A 285 1.86 16.64 -0.32
CA PRO A 285 1.59 17.32 0.95
C PRO A 285 1.62 18.83 0.77
N HIS A 286 0.55 19.48 1.19
CA HIS A 286 0.40 20.92 1.25
C HIS A 286 0.13 21.36 2.69
N CYS A 287 0.68 22.52 3.06
CA CYS A 287 0.52 23.08 4.39
C CYS A 287 -0.41 24.30 4.38
N ASP A 288 -1.41 24.29 5.24
CA ASP A 288 -2.21 25.47 5.56
C ASP A 288 -1.57 26.21 6.73
N CYS A 289 -1.04 27.40 6.44
CA CYS A 289 -0.37 28.27 7.41
C CYS A 289 -1.26 29.43 7.88
N SER A 290 -2.50 29.52 7.40
CA SER A 290 -3.38 30.68 7.66
C SER A 290 -3.66 30.95 9.14
N ALA A 291 -3.59 29.90 9.97
CA ALA A 291 -3.81 29.96 11.41
C ALA A 291 -2.53 29.95 12.26
N THR A 292 -1.34 30.02 11.64
CA THR A 292 -0.07 29.91 12.35
C THR A 292 0.67 31.25 12.49
N GLY A 293 0.37 32.24 11.64
CA GLY A 293 1.14 33.49 11.56
C GLY A 293 2.47 33.34 10.81
N TYR A 294 2.69 32.18 10.19
CA TYR A 294 3.84 31.88 9.34
C TYR A 294 3.38 31.66 7.90
N ALA A 295 4.31 31.75 6.95
CA ALA A 295 4.12 31.57 5.53
C ALA A 295 5.14 30.57 4.96
N GLY A 296 5.13 30.39 3.63
CA GLY A 296 5.98 29.45 2.92
C GLY A 296 5.36 28.05 2.79
N LYS A 297 6.00 27.18 1.98
CA LYS A 297 5.46 25.85 1.64
C LYS A 297 5.26 24.94 2.86
N LEU A 298 6.05 25.16 3.92
CA LEU A 298 6.06 24.36 5.15
C LEU A 298 5.75 25.21 6.40
N CYS A 299 5.22 26.43 6.26
CA CYS A 299 4.92 27.32 7.39
C CYS A 299 6.13 27.69 8.27
N SER A 300 7.31 27.83 7.67
CA SER A 300 8.57 28.16 8.37
C SER A 300 9.03 29.61 8.19
N GLU A 301 8.39 30.38 7.31
CA GLU A 301 8.71 31.79 7.06
C GLU A 301 7.87 32.69 7.96
N ASP A 302 8.44 33.73 8.56
CA ASP A 302 7.66 34.68 9.39
C ASP A 302 6.74 35.56 8.50
N ASP A 303 5.43 35.51 8.73
CA ASP A 303 4.49 36.45 8.13
C ASP A 303 4.25 37.63 9.07
N HIS A 304 4.97 38.73 8.80
CA HIS A 304 4.88 39.95 9.58
C HIS A 304 3.51 40.65 9.49
N GLU A 305 2.66 40.37 8.48
CA GLU A 305 1.32 40.94 8.41
C GLU A 305 0.28 40.13 9.20
N ALA A 306 0.36 38.79 9.18
CA ALA A 306 -0.54 37.91 9.93
C ALA A 306 -0.30 37.98 11.46
N THR A 307 0.96 38.16 11.89
CA THR A 307 1.34 38.28 13.30
C THR A 307 0.68 39.49 13.99
N ILE A 308 0.52 40.59 13.26
CA ILE A 308 -0.12 41.82 13.76
C ILE A 308 -1.63 41.59 13.97
N LEU A 309 -2.29 40.87 13.06
CA LEU A 309 -3.74 40.62 13.13
C LEU A 309 -4.11 39.67 14.29
N PHE A 310 -3.33 38.61 14.51
CA PHE A 310 -3.55 37.70 15.66
C PHE A 310 -3.25 38.37 17.00
N GLY A 311 -2.22 39.23 17.07
CA GLY A 311 -1.93 40.04 18.26
C GLY A 311 -3.08 40.98 18.65
N LEU A 312 -3.77 41.57 17.66
CA LEU A 312 -4.92 42.45 17.90
C LEU A 312 -6.18 41.69 18.37
N ILE A 313 -6.35 40.42 17.97
CA ILE A 313 -7.50 39.59 18.40
C ILE A 313 -7.29 39.02 19.80
N ALA A 314 -6.05 38.66 20.17
CA ALA A 314 -5.73 38.16 21.51
C ALA A 314 -5.97 39.21 22.60
N ASP A 315 -5.77 40.50 22.29
CA ASP A 315 -5.98 41.61 23.23
C ASP A 315 -7.48 41.90 23.50
N GLN A 316 -8.38 41.44 22.62
CA GLN A 316 -9.84 41.61 22.78
C GLN A 316 -10.49 40.51 23.63
N LEU A 317 -9.75 39.45 23.99
CA LEU A 317 -10.27 38.30 24.77
C LEU A 317 -9.85 38.31 26.25
N GLN A 318 -9.16 39.35 26.74
CA GLN A 318 -8.92 39.49 28.18
C GLN A 318 -10.22 39.84 28.93
N PRO A 319 -10.67 39.01 29.90
CA PRO A 319 -11.80 39.36 30.74
C PRO A 319 -11.42 40.53 31.65
N SER A 320 -12.28 41.54 31.68
CA SER A 320 -12.20 42.67 32.60
C SER A 320 -12.13 42.18 34.06
N GLY A 321 -10.98 42.35 34.71
CA GLY A 321 -10.78 41.87 36.08
C GLY A 321 -9.61 42.53 36.82
N ASN A 322 -9.95 43.55 37.62
CA ASN A 322 -9.16 44.18 38.69
C ASN A 322 -7.98 45.10 38.35
N ARG A 323 -8.29 46.41 38.39
CA ARG A 323 -7.39 47.45 38.89
C ARG A 323 -6.83 47.05 40.27
N GLN A 324 -5.52 46.88 40.37
CA GLN A 324 -4.79 47.21 41.59
C GLN A 324 -3.97 48.46 41.33
N VAL A 325 -4.36 49.53 42.02
CA VAL A 325 -3.57 50.74 42.19
C VAL A 325 -2.39 50.36 43.10
N VAL A 326 -1.19 50.27 42.52
CA VAL A 326 0.06 50.32 43.29
C VAL A 326 0.36 51.80 43.51
N ALA A 327 0.08 52.29 44.72
CA ALA A 327 0.58 53.58 45.17
C ALA A 327 2.08 53.47 45.47
N LEU A 328 2.85 54.41 44.95
CA LEU A 328 4.20 54.71 45.41
C LEU A 328 4.13 55.38 46.80
N SER A 329 5.10 55.02 47.65
CA SER A 329 5.42 55.48 49.02
C SER A 329 4.46 55.11 50.15
#